data_AF-A0A3N5VK24-F1
#
_entry.id   AF-A0A3N5VK24-F1
#
_cell.length_a   1.000
_cell.length_b   1.000
_cell.length_c   1.000
_cell.angle_alpha   90.00
_cell.angle_beta   90.00
_cell.angle_gamma   90.00
#
_symmetry.space_group_name_H-M   'P 1'
#
loop_
_entity.id
_entity.type
_entity.pdbx_description
1 polymer ?
#
loop_
_entity_poly.entity_id
_entity_poly.type
_entity_poly.pdbx_seq_one_letter_code
_entity_poly.pdbx_strand_id
1 'polypeptide(L)'
;MYFGVQYYPEQWPEERWAVDAAMMMRAGVNTVRMGEFAWSAYEPREGEIHFEWMDRAIRLLNDHGIQVILCTCSRTPPPWVFKKYPDAANVREDGHRNHYGQRYTVGLAHPEFVALAQRIDRAIVEHYAGHPGIVGWQVDNEIGGFNDCHCERCLGYFHDYLREKYGTVERLNESWGANFWSFAFSDFYRSAPPCQQSAAGARIPALPLQPQRGF
;
A
#
# COMPACT_ATOMS: atom_id res chain seq x y z
N MET A 1 17.99 2.78 22.94
CA MET A 1 18.02 1.73 21.90
C MET A 1 16.67 1.04 21.91
N TYR A 2 15.95 1.02 20.79
CA TYR A 2 14.69 0.30 20.67
C TYR A 2 14.96 -1.17 20.32
N PHE A 3 14.28 -2.08 21.01
CA PHE A 3 14.31 -3.53 20.75
C PHE A 3 12.87 -4.03 20.78
N GLY A 4 12.44 -4.65 19.68
CA GLY A 4 11.02 -4.83 19.45
C GLY A 4 10.60 -5.97 18.54
N VAL A 5 9.29 -6.08 18.39
CA VAL A 5 8.58 -7.14 17.65
C VAL A 5 7.33 -6.57 16.97
N GLN A 6 6.92 -7.17 15.85
CA GLN A 6 5.61 -6.92 15.25
C GLN A 6 4.57 -7.74 16.01
N TYR A 7 3.58 -7.08 16.60
CA TYR A 7 2.54 -7.70 17.40
C TYR A 7 1.17 -7.43 16.80
N TYR A 8 0.35 -8.48 16.73
CA TYR A 8 -0.95 -8.48 16.05
C TYR A 8 -2.03 -8.89 17.06
N PRO A 9 -2.41 -8.02 18.02
CA PRO A 9 -3.37 -8.37 19.05
C PRO A 9 -4.74 -8.77 18.47
N GLU A 10 -5.10 -8.28 17.29
CA GLU A 10 -6.33 -8.64 16.58
C GLU A 10 -6.40 -10.13 16.14
N GLN A 11 -5.27 -10.85 16.14
CA GLN A 11 -5.22 -12.27 15.79
C GLN A 11 -5.34 -13.21 16.99
N TRP A 12 -5.31 -12.67 18.21
CA TRP A 12 -5.32 -13.45 19.44
C TRP A 12 -6.48 -13.06 20.33
N PRO A 13 -7.08 -14.02 21.06
CA PRO A 13 -8.10 -13.68 22.04
C PRO A 13 -7.49 -12.82 23.16
N GLU A 14 -8.27 -11.91 23.73
CA GLU A 14 -7.78 -10.85 24.62
C GLU A 14 -7.07 -11.38 25.88
N GLU A 15 -7.48 -12.53 26.40
CA GLU A 15 -6.82 -13.20 27.53
C GLU A 15 -5.35 -13.56 27.27
N ARG A 16 -4.94 -13.66 26.00
CA ARG A 16 -3.56 -13.95 25.62
C ARG A 16 -2.65 -12.74 25.78
N TRP A 17 -3.18 -11.52 25.63
CA TRP A 17 -2.36 -10.32 25.49
C TRP A 17 -1.52 -10.04 26.73
N ALA A 18 -2.03 -10.31 27.93
CA ALA A 18 -1.29 -10.11 29.18
C ALA A 18 -0.09 -11.05 29.31
N VAL A 19 -0.23 -12.29 28.82
CA VAL A 19 0.86 -13.26 28.79
C VAL A 19 1.95 -12.79 27.81
N ASP A 20 1.55 -12.32 26.64
CA ASP A 20 2.48 -11.83 25.61
C ASP A 20 3.24 -10.58 26.08
N ALA A 21 2.56 -9.60 26.69
CA ALA A 21 3.20 -8.41 27.26
C ALA A 21 4.23 -8.77 28.34
N ALA A 22 3.89 -9.70 29.25
CA ALA A 22 4.81 -10.17 30.27
C ALA A 22 6.00 -10.94 29.67
N MET A 23 5.79 -11.72 28.62
CA MET A 23 6.87 -12.41 27.89
C MET A 23 7.80 -11.44 27.18
N MET A 24 7.25 -10.43 26.49
CA MET A 24 8.00 -9.37 25.83
C MET A 24 8.87 -8.61 26.84
N MET A 25 8.29 -8.19 27.95
CA MET A 25 9.01 -7.52 29.03
C MET A 25 10.18 -8.38 29.56
N ARG A 26 9.95 -9.67 29.84
CA ARG A 26 11.03 -10.59 30.27
C ARG A 26 12.13 -10.78 29.22
N ALA A 27 11.79 -10.70 27.94
CA ALA A 27 12.74 -10.77 26.83
C ALA A 27 13.49 -9.44 26.60
N GLY A 28 13.16 -8.38 27.34
CA GLY A 28 13.74 -7.05 27.17
C GLY A 28 13.17 -6.24 26.01
N VAL A 29 12.06 -6.69 25.40
CA VAL A 29 11.33 -5.92 24.40
C VAL A 29 10.79 -4.64 25.06
N ASN A 30 11.07 -3.50 24.45
CA ASN A 30 10.64 -2.18 24.93
C ASN A 30 9.82 -1.41 23.88
N THR A 31 9.62 -1.97 22.69
CA THR A 31 8.79 -1.36 21.65
C THR A 31 8.10 -2.42 20.80
N VAL A 32 6.85 -2.19 20.40
CA VAL A 32 6.14 -3.05 19.44
C VAL A 32 5.58 -2.25 18.28
N ARG A 33 5.50 -2.88 17.11
CA ARG A 33 4.76 -2.36 15.95
C ARG A 33 3.42 -3.08 15.86
N MET A 34 2.31 -2.35 15.64
CA MET A 34 0.98 -2.96 15.50
C MET A 34 0.08 -2.19 14.52
N GLY A 35 -0.94 -2.86 13.99
CA GLY A 35 -2.12 -2.24 13.35
C GLY A 35 -2.11 -2.20 11.81
N GLU A 36 -1.01 -2.56 11.15
CA GLU A 36 -0.81 -2.38 9.70
C GLU A 36 -1.80 -3.15 8.82
N PHE A 37 -2.39 -4.24 9.34
CA PHE A 37 -3.39 -5.05 8.64
C PHE A 37 -4.75 -5.06 9.33
N ALA A 38 -4.93 -4.20 10.33
CA ALA A 38 -6.09 -4.24 11.21
C ALA A 38 -7.31 -3.47 10.67
N TRP A 39 -7.37 -3.10 9.39
CA TRP A 39 -8.51 -2.33 8.85
C TRP A 39 -9.84 -3.06 9.11
N SER A 40 -9.92 -4.36 8.87
CA SER A 40 -11.16 -5.12 9.16
C SER A 40 -11.54 -5.16 10.65
N ALA A 41 -10.58 -5.03 11.56
CA ALA A 41 -10.83 -4.97 13.00
C ALA A 41 -11.23 -3.55 13.46
N TYR A 42 -10.61 -2.53 12.87
CA TYR A 42 -11.02 -1.13 13.08
C TYR A 42 -12.38 -0.84 12.46
N GLU A 43 -12.64 -1.30 11.24
CA GLU A 43 -13.82 -0.92 10.46
C GLU A 43 -14.43 -2.14 9.76
N PRO A 44 -15.16 -3.00 10.50
CA PRO A 44 -15.79 -4.20 9.96
C PRO A 44 -16.88 -3.89 8.92
N ARG A 45 -17.49 -2.69 9.01
CA ARG A 45 -18.40 -2.14 8.01
C ARG A 45 -18.07 -0.67 7.79
N GLU A 46 -18.31 -0.19 6.59
CA GLU A 46 -18.05 1.19 6.23
C GLU A 46 -18.73 2.19 7.18
N GLY A 47 -17.91 3.05 7.80
CA GLY A 47 -18.34 4.05 8.77
C GLY A 47 -18.45 3.54 10.21
N GLU A 48 -18.42 2.23 10.45
CA GLU A 48 -18.47 1.63 11.79
C GLU A 48 -17.04 1.42 12.30
N ILE A 49 -16.44 2.44 12.93
CA ILE A 49 -15.06 2.38 13.43
C ILE A 49 -15.01 2.03 14.93
N HIS A 50 -14.17 1.07 15.31
CA HIS A 50 -13.96 0.55 16.66
C HIS A 50 -12.50 0.67 17.08
N PHE A 51 -12.24 1.49 18.09
CA PHE A 51 -10.89 1.72 18.64
C PHE A 51 -10.63 1.00 19.95
N GLU A 52 -11.68 0.57 20.64
CA GLU A 52 -11.63 0.16 22.04
C GLU A 52 -10.69 -1.03 22.27
N TRP A 53 -10.58 -1.94 21.29
CA TRP A 53 -9.70 -3.10 21.37
C TRP A 53 -8.22 -2.69 21.30
N MET A 54 -7.87 -1.77 20.41
CA MET A 54 -6.51 -1.26 20.28
C MET A 54 -6.15 -0.35 21.47
N ASP A 55 -7.11 0.44 21.98
CA ASP A 55 -6.92 1.23 23.21
C ASP A 55 -6.52 0.33 24.39
N ARG A 56 -7.22 -0.80 24.56
CA ARG A 56 -6.90 -1.78 25.60
C ARG A 56 -5.53 -2.43 25.37
N ALA A 57 -5.20 -2.79 24.14
CA ALA A 57 -3.91 -3.39 23.80
C ALA A 57 -2.74 -2.42 24.07
N ILE A 58 -2.83 -1.16 23.63
CA ILE A 58 -1.82 -0.13 23.85
C ILE A 58 -1.62 0.12 25.34
N ARG A 59 -2.72 0.30 26.10
CA ARG A 59 -2.65 0.50 27.54
C ARG A 59 -1.93 -0.66 28.24
N LEU A 60 -2.32 -1.90 27.94
CA LEU A 60 -1.70 -3.08 28.51
C LEU A 60 -0.19 -3.15 28.24
N LEU A 61 0.23 -2.83 27.03
CA LEU A 61 1.66 -2.78 26.66
C LEU A 61 2.39 -1.66 27.41
N ASN A 62 1.79 -0.48 27.51
CA ASN A 62 2.39 0.65 28.23
C ASN A 62 2.50 0.37 29.74
N ASP A 63 1.53 -0.32 30.34
CA ASP A 63 1.58 -0.77 31.74
C ASP A 63 2.78 -1.71 32.00
N HIS A 64 3.29 -2.38 30.97
CA HIS A 64 4.51 -3.21 31.01
C HIS A 64 5.78 -2.46 30.55
N GLY A 65 5.70 -1.13 30.38
CA GLY A 65 6.82 -0.30 29.93
C GLY A 65 7.17 -0.47 28.44
N ILE A 66 6.26 -1.05 27.64
CA ILE A 66 6.45 -1.28 26.21
C ILE A 66 5.80 -0.13 25.42
N GLN A 67 6.58 0.56 24.61
CA GLN A 67 6.12 1.65 23.75
C GLN A 67 5.59 1.12 22.42
N VAL A 68 4.80 1.92 21.70
CA VAL A 68 4.12 1.48 20.46
C VAL A 68 4.54 2.33 19.26
N ILE A 69 4.87 1.67 18.16
CA ILE A 69 4.87 2.23 16.81
C ILE A 69 3.55 1.82 16.17
N LEU A 70 2.62 2.77 16.04
CA LEU A 70 1.29 2.48 15.50
C LEU A 70 1.30 2.62 13.98
N CYS A 71 0.63 1.71 13.29
CA CYS A 71 0.57 1.75 11.83
C CYS A 71 -0.76 2.33 11.34
N THR A 72 -0.72 3.01 10.21
CA THR A 72 -1.92 3.14 9.38
C THR A 72 -2.25 1.78 8.74
N CYS A 73 -3.52 1.51 8.46
CA CYS A 73 -3.99 0.16 8.10
C CYS A 73 -4.46 0.03 6.65
N SER A 74 -4.25 1.07 5.84
CA SER A 74 -4.76 1.18 4.47
C SER A 74 -4.18 0.16 3.47
N ARG A 75 -3.08 -0.53 3.82
CA ARG A 75 -2.43 -1.53 2.95
C ARG A 75 -3.32 -2.72 2.59
N THR A 76 -4.20 -3.15 3.50
CA THR A 76 -5.05 -4.34 3.30
C THR A 76 -6.50 -4.03 3.59
N PRO A 77 -7.26 -3.59 2.58
CA PRO A 77 -8.66 -3.24 2.77
C PRO A 77 -9.53 -4.45 3.11
N PRO A 78 -10.58 -4.26 3.91
CA PRO A 78 -11.52 -5.33 4.22
C PRO A 78 -12.36 -5.74 2.99
N PRO A 79 -12.98 -6.93 3.00
CA PRO A 79 -13.77 -7.43 1.86
C PRO A 79 -14.89 -6.48 1.41
N TRP A 80 -15.47 -5.69 2.32
CA TRP A 80 -16.53 -4.74 1.97
C TRP A 80 -16.03 -3.64 1.03
N VAL A 81 -14.76 -3.25 1.10
CA VAL A 81 -14.16 -2.26 0.18
C VAL A 81 -14.21 -2.81 -1.23
N PHE A 82 -13.69 -4.01 -1.48
CA PHE A 82 -13.69 -4.62 -2.82
C PHE A 82 -15.09 -4.91 -3.35
N LYS A 83 -16.05 -5.22 -2.46
CA LYS A 83 -17.44 -5.46 -2.83
C LYS A 83 -18.16 -4.18 -3.28
N LYS A 84 -17.97 -3.07 -2.56
CA LYS A 84 -18.66 -1.80 -2.84
C LYS A 84 -17.90 -0.93 -3.86
N TYR A 85 -16.57 -1.00 -3.84
CA TYR A 85 -15.64 -0.23 -4.67
C TYR A 85 -14.76 -1.19 -5.48
N PRO A 86 -15.29 -1.83 -6.53
CA PRO A 86 -14.51 -2.77 -7.35
C PRO A 86 -13.34 -2.09 -8.06
N ASP A 87 -13.42 -0.77 -8.29
CA ASP A 87 -12.34 0.03 -8.83
C ASP A 87 -11.21 0.32 -7.83
N ALA A 88 -11.37 -0.02 -6.55
CA ALA A 88 -10.28 0.07 -5.58
C ALA A 88 -9.16 -0.94 -5.84
N ALA A 89 -9.41 -1.98 -6.65
CA ALA A 89 -8.41 -2.99 -6.97
C ALA A 89 -7.45 -2.53 -8.08
N ASN A 90 -6.17 -2.89 -7.97
CA ASN A 90 -5.24 -2.75 -9.09
C ASN A 90 -5.57 -3.76 -10.22
N VAL A 91 -5.09 -3.44 -11.42
CA VAL A 91 -5.20 -4.28 -12.61
C VAL A 91 -3.85 -4.91 -12.89
N ARG A 92 -3.81 -6.23 -13.03
CA ARG A 92 -2.59 -6.98 -13.35
C ARG A 92 -2.17 -6.76 -14.81
N GLU A 93 -0.96 -7.19 -15.15
CA GLU A 93 -0.43 -7.13 -16.53
C GLU A 93 -1.31 -7.87 -17.54
N ASP A 94 -2.03 -8.92 -17.12
CA ASP A 94 -2.96 -9.65 -17.97
C ASP A 94 -4.31 -8.94 -18.20
N GLY A 95 -4.48 -7.72 -17.68
CA GLY A 95 -5.69 -6.92 -17.80
C GLY A 95 -6.80 -7.29 -16.82
N HIS A 96 -6.62 -8.33 -16.00
CA HIS A 96 -7.59 -8.70 -14.98
C HIS A 96 -7.39 -7.89 -13.70
N ARG A 97 -8.50 -7.53 -13.06
CA ARG A 97 -8.49 -6.90 -11.73
C ARG A 97 -8.11 -7.93 -10.69
N ASN A 98 -7.34 -7.49 -9.69
CA ASN A 98 -7.18 -8.27 -8.48
C ASN A 98 -8.48 -8.26 -7.65
N HIS A 99 -8.58 -9.23 -6.75
CA HIS A 99 -9.71 -9.40 -5.84
C HIS A 99 -9.22 -9.45 -4.39
N TYR A 100 -10.16 -9.42 -3.45
CA TYR A 100 -9.85 -9.67 -2.04
C TYR A 100 -9.20 -11.05 -1.86
N GLY A 101 -8.40 -11.20 -0.80
CA GLY A 101 -7.75 -12.47 -0.43
C GLY A 101 -6.23 -12.49 -0.60
N GLN A 102 -5.66 -11.43 -1.15
CA GLN A 102 -4.21 -11.18 -1.17
C GLN A 102 -3.90 -9.75 -0.73
N ARG A 103 -2.63 -9.51 -0.38
CA ARG A 103 -2.06 -8.17 -0.17
C ARG A 103 -1.54 -7.64 -1.50
N TYR A 104 -1.27 -6.34 -1.60
CA TYR A 104 -0.80 -5.69 -2.85
C TYR A 104 -1.83 -5.74 -3.99
N THR A 105 -3.10 -5.57 -3.62
CA THR A 105 -4.25 -5.66 -4.55
C THR A 105 -4.95 -4.33 -4.75
N VAL A 106 -4.34 -3.20 -4.34
CA VAL A 106 -5.00 -1.90 -4.28
C VAL A 106 -4.49 -0.93 -5.34
N GLY A 107 -5.40 -0.28 -6.04
CA GLY A 107 -5.09 0.72 -7.04
C GLY A 107 -4.72 2.06 -6.40
N LEU A 108 -3.43 2.32 -6.20
CA LEU A 108 -2.95 3.58 -5.59
C LEU A 108 -3.27 4.84 -6.40
N ALA A 109 -3.59 4.68 -7.69
CA ALA A 109 -4.05 5.73 -8.57
C ALA A 109 -5.57 6.02 -8.44
N HIS A 110 -6.35 5.14 -7.81
CA HIS A 110 -7.80 5.24 -7.82
C HIS A 110 -8.30 6.19 -6.72
N PRO A 111 -9.02 7.28 -7.08
CA PRO A 111 -9.39 8.32 -6.11
C PRO A 111 -10.33 7.80 -5.01
N GLU A 112 -11.20 6.84 -5.33
CA GLU A 112 -12.09 6.22 -4.34
C GLU A 112 -11.30 5.45 -3.27
N PHE A 113 -10.33 4.63 -3.70
CA PHE A 113 -9.45 3.93 -2.76
C PHE A 113 -8.64 4.91 -1.91
N VAL A 114 -8.04 5.92 -2.55
CA VAL A 114 -7.27 6.96 -1.86
C VAL A 114 -8.13 7.68 -0.82
N ALA A 115 -9.39 8.02 -1.14
CA ALA A 115 -10.31 8.66 -0.20
C ALA A 115 -10.65 7.74 0.98
N LEU A 116 -10.89 6.45 0.74
CA LEU A 116 -11.15 5.46 1.78
C LEU A 116 -9.95 5.29 2.72
N ALA A 117 -8.75 5.13 2.14
CA ALA A 117 -7.49 5.03 2.87
C ALA A 117 -7.23 6.27 3.72
N GLN A 118 -7.36 7.47 3.14
CA GLN A 118 -7.22 8.73 3.86
C GLN A 118 -8.22 8.87 5.00
N ARG A 119 -9.47 8.40 4.82
CA ARG A 119 -10.51 8.49 5.86
C ARG A 119 -10.17 7.62 7.07
N ILE A 120 -9.84 6.34 6.85
CA ILE A 120 -9.50 5.45 7.98
C ILE A 120 -8.19 5.85 8.64
N ASP A 121 -7.17 6.21 7.85
CA ASP A 121 -5.86 6.60 8.39
C ASP A 121 -5.98 7.91 9.20
N ARG A 122 -6.79 8.86 8.72
CA ARG A 122 -7.13 10.07 9.47
C ARG A 122 -7.82 9.76 10.79
N ALA A 123 -8.84 8.90 10.77
CA ALA A 123 -9.58 8.55 11.99
C ALA A 123 -8.66 7.91 13.04
N ILE A 124 -7.75 7.02 12.63
CA ILE A 124 -6.74 6.40 13.51
C ILE A 124 -5.79 7.47 14.06
N VAL A 125 -5.23 8.32 13.21
CA VAL A 125 -4.28 9.36 13.64
C VAL A 125 -4.93 10.37 14.58
N GLU A 126 -6.16 10.80 14.30
CA GLU A 126 -6.91 11.75 15.14
C GLU A 126 -7.26 11.14 16.50
N HIS A 127 -7.68 9.87 16.56
CA HIS A 127 -8.01 9.19 17.82
C HIS A 127 -6.78 9.00 18.71
N TYR A 128 -5.64 8.65 18.14
CA TYR A 128 -4.40 8.39 18.87
C TYR A 128 -3.45 9.61 18.96
N ALA A 129 -3.89 10.78 18.51
CA ALA A 129 -3.09 11.99 18.53
C ALA A 129 -2.67 12.34 19.97
N GLY A 130 -1.37 12.43 20.20
CA GLY A 130 -0.81 12.78 21.51
C GLY A 130 -0.83 11.67 22.57
N HIS A 131 -1.16 10.43 22.19
CA HIS A 131 -1.12 9.30 23.14
C HIS A 131 0.32 9.08 23.66
N PRO A 132 0.59 9.14 24.98
CA PRO A 132 1.95 9.16 25.53
C PRO A 132 2.72 7.85 25.32
N GLY A 133 2.00 6.75 25.08
CA GLY A 133 2.57 5.43 24.80
C GLY A 133 2.94 5.16 23.34
N ILE A 134 2.63 6.08 22.42
CA ILE A 134 2.94 5.95 21.00
C ILE A 134 4.17 6.81 20.69
N VAL A 135 5.24 6.18 20.20
CA VAL A 135 6.53 6.84 19.94
C VAL A 135 6.82 7.06 18.47
N GLY A 136 5.97 6.53 17.59
CA GLY A 136 6.13 6.70 16.16
C GLY A 136 4.96 6.13 15.38
N TRP A 137 4.96 6.47 14.09
CA TRP A 137 3.97 6.01 13.13
C TRP A 137 4.67 5.28 11.99
N GLN A 138 4.16 4.10 11.63
CA GLN A 138 4.47 3.48 10.35
C GLN A 138 3.33 3.82 9.38
N VAL A 139 3.67 4.48 8.28
CA VAL A 139 2.70 4.72 7.20
C VAL A 139 2.66 3.49 6.33
N ASP A 140 1.48 2.86 6.26
CA ASP A 140 1.21 1.70 5.43
C ASP A 140 2.17 0.52 5.79
N ASN A 141 2.47 -0.39 4.87
CA ASN A 141 3.48 -1.43 5.04
C ASN A 141 4.05 -1.83 3.67
N GLU A 142 5.37 -1.71 3.49
CA GLU A 142 6.11 -2.14 2.28
C GLU A 142 5.61 -1.44 1.01
N ILE A 143 5.68 -0.12 0.99
CA ILE A 143 5.42 0.70 -0.20
C ILE A 143 6.43 0.33 -1.29
N GLY A 144 5.92 -0.09 -2.45
CA GLY A 144 6.76 -0.54 -3.55
C GLY A 144 6.30 -1.86 -4.14
N GLY A 145 7.27 -2.73 -4.42
CA GLY A 145 7.13 -3.93 -5.26
C GLY A 145 5.87 -4.75 -5.00
N PHE A 146 5.38 -5.40 -6.05
CA PHE A 146 4.20 -6.27 -6.07
C PHE A 146 2.82 -5.59 -6.15
N ASN A 147 2.71 -4.25 -6.09
CA ASN A 147 1.44 -3.53 -6.28
C ASN A 147 1.33 -2.79 -7.63
N ASP A 148 1.90 -3.37 -8.69
CA ASP A 148 1.82 -2.80 -10.03
C ASP A 148 0.37 -2.72 -10.50
N CYS A 149 0.05 -1.68 -11.28
CA CYS A 149 -1.28 -1.46 -11.81
C CYS A 149 -1.21 -1.04 -13.28
N HIS A 150 -1.87 -1.82 -14.13
CA HIS A 150 -1.90 -1.68 -15.58
C HIS A 150 -3.24 -1.12 -16.09
N CYS A 151 -3.99 -0.43 -15.22
CA CYS A 151 -5.24 0.21 -15.62
C CYS A 151 -4.99 1.46 -16.49
N GLU A 152 -6.00 1.90 -17.23
CA GLU A 152 -5.91 3.07 -18.12
C GLU A 152 -5.50 4.36 -17.39
N ARG A 153 -5.86 4.49 -16.10
CA ARG A 153 -5.46 5.63 -15.28
C ARG A 153 -3.96 5.64 -15.00
N CYS A 154 -3.40 4.50 -14.59
CA CYS A 154 -1.97 4.35 -14.38
C CYS A 154 -1.19 4.57 -15.67
N LEU A 155 -1.72 4.11 -16.81
CA LEU A 155 -1.17 4.40 -18.13
C LEU A 155 -1.17 5.91 -18.42
N GLY A 156 -2.27 6.61 -18.12
CA GLY A 156 -2.35 8.07 -18.26
C GLY A 156 -1.25 8.79 -17.48
N TYR A 157 -1.06 8.43 -16.20
CA TYR A 157 0.02 8.99 -15.39
C TYR A 157 1.42 8.68 -15.94
N PHE A 158 1.61 7.49 -16.51
CA PHE A 158 2.86 7.14 -17.16
C PHE A 158 3.10 8.01 -18.41
N HIS A 159 2.08 8.24 -19.24
CA HIS A 159 2.19 9.15 -20.39
C HIS A 159 2.49 10.58 -19.98
N ASP A 160 1.88 11.08 -18.91
CA ASP A 160 2.18 12.41 -18.36
C ASP A 160 3.63 12.50 -17.87
N TYR A 161 4.13 11.46 -17.21
CA TYR A 161 5.54 11.36 -16.81
C TYR A 161 6.48 11.37 -18.03
N LEU A 162 6.17 10.64 -19.11
CA LEU A 162 6.97 10.66 -20.33
C LEU A 162 6.98 12.05 -20.97
N ARG A 163 5.83 12.74 -20.98
CA ARG A 163 5.73 14.12 -21.46
C ARG A 163 6.57 15.07 -20.60
N GLU A 164 6.51 14.95 -19.28
CA GLU A 164 7.32 15.76 -18.36
C GLU A 164 8.82 15.53 -18.56
N LYS A 165 9.23 14.26 -18.67
CA LYS A 165 10.63 13.86 -18.77
C LYS A 165 11.27 14.20 -20.12
N TYR A 166 10.56 13.97 -21.21
CA TYR A 166 11.11 14.10 -22.57
C TYR A 166 10.61 15.34 -23.30
N GLY A 167 9.50 15.96 -22.88
CA GLY A 167 8.88 17.16 -23.46
C GLY A 167 8.29 17.01 -24.87
N THR A 168 8.95 16.29 -25.78
CA THR A 168 8.44 16.00 -27.13
C THR A 168 8.60 14.52 -27.48
N VAL A 169 7.75 14.01 -28.38
CA VAL A 169 7.77 12.59 -28.77
C VAL A 169 9.02 12.27 -29.60
N GLU A 170 9.59 13.26 -30.29
CA GLU A 170 10.84 13.13 -31.03
C GLU A 170 12.01 12.86 -30.08
N ARG A 171 12.10 13.60 -28.97
CA ARG A 171 13.14 13.38 -27.94
C ARG A 171 12.98 12.04 -27.23
N LEU A 172 11.74 11.59 -27.02
CA LEU A 172 11.46 10.23 -26.53
C LEU A 172 11.97 9.18 -27.53
N ASN A 173 11.58 9.31 -28.82
CA ASN A 173 11.98 8.38 -29.88
C ASN A 173 13.50 8.30 -30.06
N GLU A 174 14.18 9.45 -30.04
CA GLU A 174 15.64 9.54 -30.10
C GLU A 174 16.28 8.84 -28.89
N SER A 175 15.81 9.16 -27.68
CA SER A 175 16.33 8.57 -26.44
C SER A 175 16.13 7.05 -26.36
N TRP A 176 15.03 6.55 -26.93
CA TRP A 176 14.69 5.13 -26.90
C TRP A 176 15.20 4.34 -28.11
N GLY A 177 15.80 5.02 -29.10
CA GLY A 177 16.18 4.39 -30.36
C GLY A 177 14.98 3.82 -31.12
N ALA A 178 13.80 4.41 -30.96
CA ALA A 178 12.52 3.84 -31.37
C ALA A 178 12.37 3.65 -32.89
N ASN A 179 13.22 4.27 -33.72
CA ASN A 179 13.25 4.00 -35.17
C ASN A 179 13.62 2.55 -35.50
N PHE A 180 14.37 1.88 -34.61
CA PHE A 180 14.68 0.46 -34.78
C PHE A 180 13.40 -0.37 -34.74
N TRP A 181 13.22 -1.23 -35.75
CA TRP A 181 11.99 -2.01 -35.97
C TRP A 181 10.70 -1.19 -36.07
N SER A 182 10.79 0.08 -36.50
CA SER A 182 9.64 0.94 -36.79
C SER A 182 8.74 1.20 -35.57
N PHE A 183 9.31 1.33 -34.39
CA PHE A 183 8.58 1.61 -33.15
C PHE A 183 8.45 3.08 -32.78
N ALA A 184 8.85 4.00 -33.66
CA ALA A 184 8.77 5.43 -33.41
C ALA A 184 7.31 5.85 -33.16
N PHE A 185 7.08 6.51 -32.03
CA PHE A 185 5.76 6.98 -31.63
C PHE A 185 5.43 8.30 -32.34
N SER A 186 4.19 8.45 -32.79
CA SER A 186 3.70 9.71 -33.36
C SER A 186 3.11 10.67 -32.31
N ASP A 187 2.79 10.14 -31.13
CA ASP A 187 2.26 10.89 -29.99
C ASP A 187 2.47 10.06 -28.71
N PHE A 188 2.43 10.71 -27.55
CA PHE A 188 2.45 10.07 -26.24
C PHE A 188 1.17 9.30 -25.91
N TYR A 189 0.02 9.63 -26.52
CA TYR A 189 -1.29 9.11 -26.09
C TYR A 189 -1.66 7.73 -26.67
N ARG A 190 -0.85 7.14 -27.55
CA ARG A 190 -1.19 5.88 -28.26
C ARG A 190 -0.18 4.75 -28.15
N SER A 191 0.92 4.93 -27.41
CA SER A 191 1.69 3.77 -26.97
C SER A 191 0.82 2.97 -26.02
N ALA A 192 0.37 1.79 -26.43
CA ALA A 192 -0.25 0.85 -25.50
C ALA A 192 0.66 0.69 -24.26
N PRO A 193 0.13 0.38 -23.07
CA PRO A 193 0.94 -0.33 -22.09
C PRO A 193 1.53 -1.57 -22.79
N PRO A 194 2.60 -2.21 -22.29
CA PRO A 194 3.02 -3.50 -22.83
C PRO A 194 1.82 -4.46 -22.79
N CYS A 195 1.09 -4.53 -23.91
CA CYS A 195 -0.09 -5.33 -24.09
C CYS A 195 0.45 -6.72 -24.33
N GLN A 196 0.12 -7.65 -23.43
CA GLN A 196 0.32 -9.10 -23.53
C GLN A 196 1.10 -9.52 -24.78
N GLN A 197 2.42 -9.37 -24.76
CA GLN A 197 3.28 -9.98 -25.76
C GLN A 197 3.78 -11.27 -25.16
N SER A 198 3.45 -12.38 -25.83
CA SER A 198 3.99 -13.71 -25.56
C SER A 198 5.48 -13.62 -25.21
N ALA A 199 5.92 -14.35 -24.19
CA ALA A 199 7.25 -14.29 -23.58
C ALA A 199 8.47 -14.49 -24.54
N ALA A 200 8.26 -14.62 -25.85
CA ALA A 200 9.27 -14.90 -26.86
C ALA A 200 9.62 -13.70 -27.80
N GLY A 201 9.03 -12.52 -27.60
CA GLY A 201 9.30 -11.34 -28.45
C GLY A 201 10.42 -10.44 -27.95
N ALA A 202 11.31 -9.98 -28.85
CA ALA A 202 12.33 -8.97 -28.54
C ALA A 202 11.67 -7.60 -28.27
N ARG A 203 12.11 -6.92 -27.20
CA ARG A 203 11.55 -5.63 -26.72
C ARG A 203 12.44 -4.46 -27.12
N ILE A 204 11.89 -3.24 -27.13
CA ILE A 204 12.72 -2.03 -27.09
C ILE A 204 13.48 -2.05 -25.76
N PRO A 205 14.82 -2.11 -25.73
CA PRO A 205 15.57 -2.18 -24.47
C PRO A 205 15.35 -0.96 -23.57
N ALA A 206 14.98 0.17 -24.17
CA ALA A 206 14.65 1.42 -23.50
C ALA A 206 13.19 1.53 -23.02
N LEU A 207 12.30 0.61 -23.40
CA LEU A 207 10.98 0.54 -22.76
C LEU A 207 11.22 0.15 -21.30
N PRO A 208 10.81 0.97 -20.33
CA PRO A 208 11.02 0.64 -18.93
C PRO A 208 10.31 -0.68 -18.62
N LEU A 209 11.06 -1.67 -18.13
CA LEU A 209 10.50 -2.94 -17.68
C LEU A 209 9.49 -2.73 -16.54
N GLN A 210 9.64 -1.65 -15.78
CA GLN A 210 8.66 -1.03 -14.90
C GLN A 210 9.07 0.44 -14.70
N PRO A 211 8.15 1.41 -14.62
CA PRO A 211 8.50 2.78 -14.24
C PRO A 211 8.93 2.82 -12.76
N GLN A 212 10.19 2.56 -12.47
CA GLN A 212 10.77 2.82 -11.15
C GLN A 212 11.13 4.31 -11.06
N ARG A 213 10.17 5.14 -10.61
CA ARG A 213 10.54 6.39 -9.92
C ARG A 213 10.97 5.96 -8.51
N GLY A 214 12.22 6.22 -8.13
CA GLY A 214 12.58 6.26 -6.72
C GLY A 214 11.72 7.33 -6.05
N PHE A 215 10.98 6.94 -5.02
CA PHE A 215 10.30 7.88 -4.12
C PHE A 215 11.33 8.69 -3.33
#